data_AF-A0A1Y3EKG8-F1
#
_entry.id   AF-A0A1Y3EKG8-F1
#
_cell.length_a   1.000
_cell.length_b   1.000
_cell.length_c   1.000
_cell.angle_alpha   90.00
_cell.angle_beta   90.00
_cell.angle_gamma   90.00
#
_symmetry.space_group_name_H-M   'P 1'
#
loop_
_entity.id
_entity.type
_entity.pdbx_description
1 polymer ?
#
loop_
_entity_poly.entity_id
_entity_poly.type
_entity_poly.pdbx_seq_one_letter_code
_entity_poly.pdbx_strand_id
1 'polypeptide(L)'
;MILTYVTRENCLILAVTSANTDLATSDALKLAKEVDPAGQRTIGVITKLDLMDEGTDAREILENRLLPLRRGTGERMMDVQFLSAHCLGYIGVVNRSQKDIDGRKDIPSALEAERRFFFSHPSYR
;
A
#
# COMPACT_ATOMS: atom_id res chain seq x y z
N MET A 1 -15.17 15.99 9.09
CA MET A 1 -15.30 14.72 9.84
C MET A 1 -14.42 13.65 9.19
N ILE A 2 -13.12 13.62 9.53
CA ILE A 2 -12.12 12.51 9.43
C ILE A 2 -10.92 12.98 10.29
N LEU A 3 -10.58 14.27 10.12
CA LEU A 3 -9.57 15.01 10.90
C LEU A 3 -9.66 14.76 12.41
N THR A 4 -10.85 14.71 13.00
CA THR A 4 -11.05 14.44 14.45
C THR A 4 -10.45 13.10 14.93
N TYR A 5 -10.29 12.14 14.03
CA TYR A 5 -9.68 10.84 14.33
C TYR A 5 -8.19 10.82 13.99
N VAL A 6 -7.82 11.32 12.80
CA VAL A 6 -6.44 11.26 12.30
C VAL A 6 -5.50 12.28 12.95
N THR A 7 -6.01 13.31 13.63
CA THR A 7 -5.20 14.26 14.42
C THR A 7 -4.67 13.66 15.73
N ARG A 8 -5.22 12.54 16.19
CA ARG A 8 -4.73 11.87 17.40
C ARG A 8 -3.37 11.22 17.12
N GLU A 9 -2.39 11.47 17.98
CA GLU A 9 -1.02 10.98 17.81
C GLU A 9 -0.93 9.44 17.79
N ASN A 10 -1.79 8.76 18.56
CA ASN A 10 -1.85 7.29 18.61
C ASN A 10 -2.65 6.67 17.46
N CYS A 11 -3.14 7.45 16.49
CA CYS A 11 -3.88 6.94 15.35
C CYS A 11 -2.93 6.60 14.20
N LEU A 12 -2.89 5.33 13.81
CA LEU A 12 -2.26 4.88 12.57
C LEU A 12 -3.13 5.27 11.38
N ILE A 13 -2.52 5.89 10.38
CA ILE A 13 -3.20 6.35 9.17
C ILE A 13 -2.89 5.36 8.05
N LEU A 14 -3.94 4.70 7.55
CA LEU A 14 -3.83 3.85 6.36
C LEU A 14 -4.26 4.64 5.13
N ALA A 15 -3.29 5.19 4.39
CA ALA A 15 -3.53 5.98 3.19
C ALA A 15 -3.72 5.06 1.99
N VAL A 16 -4.97 4.64 1.76
CA VAL A 16 -5.35 3.76 0.65
C VAL A 16 -5.51 4.56 -0.64
N THR A 17 -4.73 4.21 -1.67
CA THR A 17 -4.81 4.78 -3.01
C THR A 17 -4.96 3.67 -4.04
N SER A 18 -5.69 3.90 -5.11
CA SER A 18 -5.79 2.95 -6.23
C SER A 18 -4.62 3.13 -7.19
N ALA A 19 -4.10 2.03 -7.73
CA ALA A 19 -2.94 2.03 -8.63
C ALA A 19 -3.22 2.67 -9.99
N ASN A 20 -4.50 2.72 -10.39
CA ASN A 20 -4.95 3.37 -11.62
C ASN A 20 -5.00 4.90 -11.53
N THR A 21 -4.82 5.47 -10.33
CA THR A 21 -4.85 6.92 -10.09
C THR A 21 -3.47 7.40 -9.68
N ASP A 22 -3.10 8.59 -10.14
CA ASP A 22 -1.78 9.14 -9.85
C ASP A 22 -1.63 9.46 -8.34
N LEU A 23 -0.57 8.92 -7.73
CA LEU A 23 -0.34 8.95 -6.29
C LEU A 23 -0.20 10.37 -5.76
N ALA A 24 0.41 11.26 -6.55
CA ALA A 24 0.59 12.67 -6.20
C ALA A 24 -0.74 13.42 -6.03
N THR A 25 -1.80 12.93 -6.67
CA THR A 25 -3.14 13.53 -6.61
C THR A 25 -4.03 12.94 -5.51
N SER A 26 -3.58 11.87 -4.84
CA SER A 26 -4.36 11.17 -3.82
C SER A 26 -4.70 12.04 -2.62
N ASP A 27 -5.99 12.23 -2.36
CA ASP A 27 -6.48 13.01 -1.22
C ASP A 27 -6.17 12.34 0.12
N ALA A 28 -6.09 11.00 0.15
CA ALA A 28 -5.71 10.25 1.34
C ALA A 28 -4.28 10.59 1.78
N LEU A 29 -3.34 10.68 0.82
CA LEU A 29 -1.95 11.05 1.10
C LEU A 29 -1.78 12.55 1.39
N LYS A 30 -2.55 13.42 0.73
CA LYS A 30 -2.56 14.86 1.05
C LYS A 30 -2.99 15.09 2.49
N LEU A 31 -4.11 14.50 2.89
CA LEU A 31 -4.61 14.58 4.27
C LEU A 31 -3.63 13.96 5.27
N ALA A 32 -3.04 12.81 4.94
CA ALA A 32 -2.05 12.18 5.80
C ALA A 32 -0.81 13.08 6.00
N LYS A 33 -0.33 13.74 4.95
CA LYS A 33 0.78 14.70 5.04
C LYS A 33 0.45 15.96 5.84
N GLU A 34 -0.80 16.40 5.83
CA GLU A 34 -1.23 17.56 6.64
C GLU A 34 -1.17 17.25 8.15
N VAL A 35 -1.48 16.02 8.55
CA VAL A 35 -1.54 15.62 9.97
C VAL A 35 -0.31 14.83 10.46
N ASP A 36 0.49 14.29 9.54
CA ASP A 36 1.71 13.52 9.76
C ASP A 36 2.74 13.84 8.65
N PRO A 37 3.28 15.07 8.62
CA PRO A 37 4.25 15.48 7.59
C PRO A 37 5.56 14.69 7.65
N ALA A 38 5.88 14.12 8.82
CA ALA A 38 7.04 13.26 9.01
C ALA A 38 6.81 11.81 8.57
N GLY A 39 5.58 11.42 8.22
CA GLY A 39 5.21 10.07 7.80
C GLY A 39 5.56 9.00 8.84
N GLN A 40 5.44 9.31 10.14
CA GLN A 40 5.83 8.44 11.26
C GLN A 40 4.73 7.47 11.71
N ARG A 41 3.50 7.67 11.24
CA ARG A 41 2.35 6.82 11.56
C ARG A 41 1.43 6.59 10.36
N THR A 42 1.91 6.97 9.17
CA THR A 42 1.20 6.82 7.90
C THR A 42 1.74 5.63 7.11
N ILE A 43 0.86 4.70 6.75
CA ILE A 43 1.15 3.56 5.89
C ILE A 43 0.45 3.78 4.55
N GLY A 44 1.22 3.75 3.46
CA GLY A 44 0.66 3.81 2.12
C GLY A 44 0.15 2.43 1.70
N VAL A 45 -1.08 2.34 1.22
CA VAL A 45 -1.60 1.10 0.64
C VAL A 45 -2.01 1.36 -0.80
N ILE A 46 -1.45 0.58 -1.72
CA ILE A 46 -1.80 0.63 -3.13
C ILE A 46 -2.72 -0.55 -3.45
N THR A 47 -3.91 -0.25 -3.92
CA THR A 47 -4.94 -1.24 -4.28
C THR A 47 -5.13 -1.30 -5.79
N LYS A 48 -5.82 -2.33 -6.29
CA LYS A 48 -6.20 -2.43 -7.71
C LYS A 48 -5.00 -2.48 -8.67
N LEU A 49 -3.91 -3.11 -8.25
CA LEU A 49 -2.71 -3.31 -9.09
C LEU A 49 -3.00 -4.18 -10.32
N ASP A 50 -4.06 -4.99 -10.25
CA ASP A 50 -4.59 -5.81 -11.33
C ASP A 50 -5.29 -5.02 -12.44
N LEU A 51 -5.69 -3.77 -12.17
CA LEU A 51 -6.38 -2.90 -13.12
C LEU A 51 -5.47 -1.82 -13.73
N MET A 52 -4.15 -1.94 -13.57
CA MET A 52 -3.21 -1.05 -14.24
C MET A 52 -3.13 -1.38 -15.73
N ASP A 53 -2.94 -0.34 -16.55
CA ASP A 53 -2.80 -0.50 -18.00
C ASP A 53 -1.48 -1.21 -18.32
N GLU A 54 -1.50 -2.08 -19.33
CA GLU A 54 -0.30 -2.79 -19.80
C GLU A 54 0.79 -1.78 -20.21
N GLY A 55 1.96 -1.90 -19.56
CA GLY A 55 3.08 -0.98 -19.75
C GLY A 55 3.23 0.09 -18.68
N THR A 56 2.29 0.17 -17.73
CA THR A 56 2.44 0.97 -16.49
C THR A 56 2.63 0.06 -15.29
N ASP A 57 3.51 0.44 -14.37
CA ASP A 57 3.75 -0.30 -13.13
C ASP A 57 3.91 0.64 -11.94
N ALA A 58 3.50 0.16 -10.76
CA ALA A 58 3.61 0.88 -9.51
C ALA A 58 4.93 0.58 -8.79
N ARG A 59 5.96 0.09 -9.49
CA ARG A 59 7.20 -0.37 -8.87
C ARG A 59 7.92 0.76 -8.13
N GLU A 60 8.03 1.93 -8.74
CA GLU A 60 8.67 3.10 -8.11
C GLU A 60 7.95 3.57 -6.85
N ILE A 61 6.63 3.37 -6.81
CA ILE A 61 5.78 3.68 -5.66
C ILE A 61 6.03 2.67 -4.55
N LEU A 62 5.97 1.37 -4.86
CA LEU A 62 6.21 0.28 -3.91
C LEU A 62 7.64 0.31 -3.37
N GLU A 63 8.62 0.69 -4.20
CA GLU A 63 10.01 0.93 -3.79
C GLU A 63 10.21 2.27 -3.06
N ASN A 64 9.13 3.00 -2.74
CA ASN A 64 9.14 4.23 -1.96
C ASN A 64 10.08 5.31 -2.54
N ARG A 65 10.21 5.38 -3.87
CA ARG A 65 11.08 6.34 -4.58
C ARG A 65 10.34 7.63 -4.94
N LEU A 66 9.05 7.52 -5.27
CA LEU A 66 8.26 8.64 -5.79
C LEU A 66 7.78 9.59 -4.68
N LEU A 67 7.24 9.05 -3.58
CA LEU A 67 6.79 9.80 -2.42
C LEU A 67 7.32 9.14 -1.14
N PRO A 68 8.54 9.47 -0.68
CA PRO A 68 9.15 8.76 0.42
C PRO A 68 8.36 8.95 1.72
N LEU A 69 7.71 7.88 2.17
CA LEU A 69 7.29 7.71 3.56
C LEU A 69 8.50 7.28 4.39
N ARG A 70 8.50 7.55 5.70
CA ARG A 70 9.69 7.34 6.53
C ARG A 70 9.98 5.85 6.65
N ARG A 71 11.00 5.40 5.91
CA ARG A 71 11.70 4.14 6.20
C ARG A 71 12.37 4.33 7.54
N GLY A 72 12.02 3.54 8.55
CA GLY A 72 12.83 3.44 9.76
C GLY A 72 14.27 3.17 9.32
N THR A 73 15.15 4.14 9.54
CA THR A 73 16.60 3.98 9.37
C THR A 73 17.08 3.00 10.44
N GLY A 74 16.92 1.71 10.17
CA GLY A 74 17.65 0.62 10.80
C GLY A 74 18.56 0.03 9.73
N GLU A 75 19.85 0.10 9.96
CA GLU A 75 20.90 -0.36 9.07
C GLU A 75 20.69 -1.82 8.65
N ARG A 76 21.07 -2.11 7.40
CA ARG A 76 21.37 -3.43 6.83
C ARG A 76 21.32 -4.62 7.81
N MET A 77 20.45 -5.59 7.57
CA MET A 77 20.92 -6.98 7.51
C MET A 77 19.94 -7.85 6.73
N MET A 78 20.48 -8.49 5.68
CA MET A 78 19.94 -9.73 5.16
C MET A 78 19.90 -10.70 6.33
N ASP A 79 18.73 -11.03 6.86
CA ASP A 79 18.48 -12.31 7.51
C ASP A 79 16.97 -12.50 7.72
N VAL A 80 16.57 -13.73 7.47
CA VAL A 80 15.20 -14.20 7.34
C VAL A 80 14.57 -14.34 8.73
N GLN A 81 13.57 -13.50 9.05
CA GLN A 81 12.30 -13.88 9.71
C GLN A 81 11.64 -12.68 10.40
N PHE A 82 10.39 -12.45 9.99
CA PHE A 82 9.27 -12.10 10.86
C PHE A 82 9.48 -11.05 11.97
N LEU A 83 8.68 -9.99 11.82
CA LEU A 83 8.20 -9.09 12.86
C LEU A 83 9.15 -7.95 13.25
N SER A 84 8.62 -6.72 13.11
CA SER A 84 9.10 -5.50 13.76
C SER A 84 10.23 -4.73 13.07
N ALA A 85 10.09 -4.43 11.78
CA ALA A 85 10.71 -3.24 11.20
C ALA A 85 9.65 -2.16 11.03
N HIS A 86 9.80 -1.04 11.74
CA HIS A 86 9.08 0.22 11.54
C HIS A 86 9.34 0.80 10.13
N CYS A 87 8.91 0.08 9.10
CA CYS A 87 9.01 0.46 7.70
C CYS A 87 7.65 0.98 7.26
N LEU A 88 7.43 2.27 7.45
CA LEU A 88 6.28 2.96 6.87
C LEU A 88 6.62 3.21 5.40
N GLY A 89 6.27 2.23 4.58
CA GLY A 89 6.39 2.27 3.13
C GLY A 89 5.04 2.07 2.46
N TYR A 90 5.08 1.69 1.19
CA TYR A 90 3.89 1.31 0.43
C TYR A 90 3.71 -0.19 0.42
N ILE A 91 2.47 -0.64 0.63
CA ILE A 91 2.07 -2.04 0.56
C ILE A 91 1.08 -2.19 -0.59
N GLY A 92 1.42 -3.02 -1.56
CA GLY A 92 0.52 -3.38 -2.65
C GLY A 92 -0.43 -4.51 -2.22
N VAL A 93 -1.73 -4.36 -2.50
CA VAL A 93 -2.73 -5.39 -2.23
C VAL A 93 -3.67 -5.56 -3.43
N VAL A 94 -4.10 -6.79 -3.68
CA VAL A 94 -5.12 -7.12 -4.68
C VAL A 94 -6.34 -7.68 -3.96
N ASN A 95 -7.38 -6.87 -3.91
CA ASN A 95 -8.61 -7.21 -3.22
C ASN A 95 -9.60 -7.93 -4.14
N ARG A 96 -10.67 -8.48 -3.56
CA ARG A 96 -11.80 -9.05 -4.31
C ARG A 96 -12.44 -8.01 -5.20
N SER A 97 -12.69 -8.36 -6.46
CA SER A 97 -13.49 -7.55 -7.38
C SER A 97 -14.98 -7.61 -7.02
N GLN A 98 -15.79 -6.71 -7.60
CA GLN A 98 -17.25 -6.75 -7.43
C GLN A 98 -17.83 -8.12 -7.83
N LYS A 99 -17.33 -8.69 -8.93
CA LYS A 99 -17.73 -10.01 -9.42
C LYS A 99 -17.38 -11.13 -8.42
N ASP A 100 -16.22 -11.05 -7.76
CA ASP A 100 -15.82 -12.02 -6.73
C ASP A 100 -16.70 -11.92 -5.48
N ILE A 101 -17.16 -10.72 -5.13
CA ILE A 101 -18.06 -10.50 -3.99
C ILE A 101 -19.44 -11.09 -4.30
N ASP A 102 -19.98 -10.81 -5.48
CA ASP A 102 -21.27 -11.34 -5.92
C ASP A 102 -21.22 -12.88 -6.03
N GLY A 103 -20.07 -13.43 -6.45
CA GLY A 103 -19.79 -14.87 -6.48
C GLY A 103 -19.46 -15.49 -5.12
N ARG A 104 -19.50 -14.74 -4.01
CA ARG A 104 -19.15 -15.18 -2.65
C ARG A 104 -17.81 -15.89 -2.55
N LYS A 105 -16.80 -15.39 -3.27
CA LYS A 105 -15.44 -15.93 -3.21
C LYS A 105 -14.91 -15.89 -1.78
N ASP A 106 -14.39 -17.04 -1.35
CA ASP A 106 -13.80 -17.24 -0.03
C ASP A 106 -12.47 -16.49 0.11
N ILE A 107 -12.12 -16.17 1.36
CA ILE A 107 -10.90 -15.42 1.69
C ILE A 107 -9.63 -16.20 1.29
N PRO A 108 -9.50 -17.52 1.59
CA PRO A 108 -8.32 -18.29 1.18
C PRO A 108 -8.08 -18.25 -0.34
N SER A 109 -9.11 -18.48 -1.14
CA SER A 109 -9.00 -18.42 -2.60
C SER A 109 -8.66 -17.02 -3.12
N ALA A 110 -9.10 -15.95 -2.45
CA ALA A 110 -8.72 -14.58 -2.78
C ALA A 110 -7.22 -14.33 -2.50
N LEU A 111 -6.70 -14.80 -1.36
CA LEU A 111 -5.29 -14.70 -1.01
C LEU A 111 -4.39 -15.51 -1.96
N GLU A 112 -4.84 -16.69 -2.39
CA GLU A 112 -4.10 -17.48 -3.38
C GLU A 112 -4.07 -16.79 -4.75
N ALA A 113 -5.17 -16.17 -5.16
CA ALA A 113 -5.22 -15.36 -6.38
C ALA A 113 -4.29 -14.14 -6.31
N GLU A 114 -4.27 -13.43 -5.18
CA GLU A 114 -3.34 -12.32 -4.94
C GLU A 114 -1.88 -12.79 -5.02
N ARG A 115 -1.52 -13.88 -4.33
CA ARG A 115 -0.17 -14.46 -4.41
C ARG A 115 0.19 -14.78 -5.86
N ARG A 116 -0.71 -15.45 -6.59
CA ARG A 116 -0.50 -15.82 -7.98
C ARG A 116 -0.25 -14.58 -8.85
N PHE A 117 -1.01 -13.51 -8.65
CA PHE A 117 -0.82 -12.24 -9.36
C PHE A 117 0.61 -11.72 -9.16
N PHE A 118 1.04 -11.53 -7.90
CA PHE A 118 2.38 -11.00 -7.61
C PHE A 118 3.52 -11.90 -8.11
N PHE A 119 3.37 -13.23 -8.03
CA PHE A 119 4.37 -14.16 -8.58
C PHE A 119 4.44 -14.17 -10.11
N SER A 120 3.30 -13.96 -10.78
CA SER A 120 3.23 -14.00 -12.24
C SER A 120 3.66 -12.69 -12.91
N HIS A 121 3.54 -11.56 -12.21
CA HIS A 121 3.76 -10.25 -12.78
C HIS A 121 5.27 -9.90 -12.84
N PRO A 122 5.85 -9.64 -14.02
CA PRO A 122 7.30 -9.47 -14.17
C PRO A 122 7.87 -8.27 -13.40
N SER A 123 7.08 -7.20 -13.24
CA SER A 123 7.50 -5.99 -12.52
C SER A 123 7.47 -6.11 -10.99
N TYR A 124 6.76 -7.10 -10.43
CA TYR A 124 6.55 -7.25 -8.97
C TYR A 124 7.16 -8.55 -8.39
N ARG A 125 7.91 -9.31 -9.21
CA ARG A 125 8.66 -10.50 -8.79
C ARG A 125 9.96 -10.16 -8.07
#